data_AF-A0A918CPK3-F1
#
_entry.id   AF-A0A918CPK3-F1
#
_cell.length_a   1.000
_cell.length_b   1.000
_cell.length_c   1.000
_cell.angle_alpha   90.00
_cell.angle_beta   90.00
_cell.angle_gamma   90.00
#
_symmetry.space_group_name_H-M   'P 1'
#
loop_
_entity.id
_entity.type
_entity.pdbx_description
1 polymer ?
#
loop_
_entity_poly.entity_id
_entity_poly.type
_entity_poly.pdbx_seq_one_letter_code
_entity_poly.pdbx_strand_id
1 'polypeptide(L)'
;MLGETDAGTEVQTAPATLDALLGDDTAKGTVPVAPAAFDVDKLLPDVKVSWSGTGGGHVGPEGATVPLGSLRLDVSTGIPAAEGAPASAAASVSGFVQVAPQVDFAYGGAGTGTAPGSAYLGVSGDWDSGWAVKGRVAATATPLRIPFAKLHADPVLQVGAVPVVVNLDLTCYLQVSGDGKITVDVEQNLKGDFKAGGTFGTAQGWTPVSSSAMTSTPVRTSVTAAGSVRTTLGAEASVGLYGSVGVTADLAPYLRGEATGTVTATSTAPGAEVQGTWTLYGGVDLSGTLRLQLSVFGTPVLERSIPLGTLHREWKLADGGL
;
A
#
# COMPACT_ATOMS: atom_id res chain seq x y z
N MET A 1 -35.21 -0.48 24.16
CA MET A 1 -36.48 -0.47 24.93
C MET A 1 -37.01 0.95 24.85
N LEU A 2 -38.24 1.17 24.36
CA LEU A 2 -38.82 2.52 24.24
C LEU A 2 -39.44 2.88 25.59
N GLY A 3 -38.98 3.97 26.21
CA GLY A 3 -39.62 4.56 27.38
C GLY A 3 -40.41 5.79 26.95
N GLU A 4 -41.71 5.80 27.18
CA GLU A 4 -42.55 6.98 26.95
C GLU A 4 -42.46 7.89 28.18
N THR A 5 -42.08 9.16 27.97
CA THR A 5 -42.27 10.21 28.97
C THR A 5 -43.05 11.36 28.34
N ASP A 6 -43.73 12.16 29.16
CA ASP A 6 -44.67 13.22 28.76
C ASP A 6 -44.03 14.36 27.92
N ALA A 7 -42.72 14.28 27.62
CA ALA A 7 -41.95 15.25 26.83
C ALA A 7 -41.53 14.76 25.43
N GLY A 8 -41.88 13.52 25.04
CA GLY A 8 -41.57 12.96 23.71
C GLY A 8 -40.89 11.58 23.79
N THR A 9 -40.82 10.90 22.63
CA THR A 9 -40.18 9.59 22.52
C THR A 9 -38.67 9.70 22.66
N GLU A 10 -38.12 9.23 23.78
CA GLU A 10 -36.67 9.07 23.93
C GLU A 10 -36.23 7.79 23.23
N VAL A 11 -35.57 7.94 22.08
CA VAL A 11 -35.00 6.81 21.35
C VAL A 11 -33.58 6.59 21.86
N GLN A 12 -33.38 5.55 22.67
CA GLN A 12 -32.02 5.05 22.92
C GLN A 12 -31.50 4.35 21.66
N THR A 13 -30.70 5.07 20.87
CA THR A 13 -29.92 4.48 19.79
C THR A 13 -28.64 3.88 20.38
N ALA A 14 -28.67 2.59 20.71
CA ALA A 14 -27.43 1.85 20.88
C ALA A 14 -26.82 1.60 19.48
N PRO A 15 -25.49 1.67 19.30
CA PRO A 15 -24.85 1.24 18.07
C PRO A 15 -25.27 -0.20 17.75
N ALA A 16 -25.90 -0.43 16.61
CA ALA A 16 -26.27 -1.77 16.18
C ALA A 16 -25.02 -2.52 15.68
N THR A 17 -24.80 -3.72 16.20
CA THR A 17 -23.69 -4.59 15.76
C THR A 17 -24.11 -5.40 14.54
N LEU A 18 -23.14 -5.82 13.71
CA LEU A 18 -23.40 -6.60 12.50
C LEU A 18 -24.18 -7.90 12.79
N ASP A 19 -23.92 -8.56 13.92
CA ASP A 19 -24.63 -9.77 14.36
C ASP A 19 -26.07 -9.48 14.82
N ALA A 20 -26.34 -8.30 15.37
CA ALA A 20 -27.69 -7.88 15.72
C ALA A 20 -28.53 -7.57 14.47
N LEU A 21 -27.88 -7.14 13.39
CA LEU A 21 -28.53 -6.75 12.14
C LEU A 21 -28.65 -7.90 11.12
N LEU A 22 -27.63 -8.74 11.02
CA LEU A 22 -27.56 -9.83 10.04
C LEU A 22 -27.81 -11.21 10.64
N GLY A 23 -27.69 -11.38 11.95
CA GLY A 23 -27.92 -12.67 12.60
C GLY A 23 -27.08 -13.81 12.00
N ASP A 24 -27.76 -14.81 11.45
CA ASP A 24 -27.21 -15.97 10.73
C ASP A 24 -27.02 -15.76 9.22
N ASP A 25 -27.37 -14.58 8.69
CA ASP A 25 -27.18 -14.27 7.27
C ASP A 25 -25.70 -14.23 6.89
N THR A 26 -25.47 -14.36 5.57
CA THR A 26 -24.16 -14.19 4.96
C THR A 26 -24.15 -12.95 4.09
N ALA A 27 -23.01 -12.27 4.05
CA ALA A 27 -22.81 -11.14 3.18
C ALA A 27 -21.39 -11.12 2.64
N LYS A 28 -21.25 -10.71 1.38
CA LYS A 28 -19.96 -10.58 0.71
C LYS A 28 -20.01 -9.40 -0.25
N GLY A 29 -18.98 -8.58 -0.24
CA GLY A 29 -18.87 -7.43 -1.13
C GLY A 29 -17.42 -7.07 -1.41
N THR A 30 -17.18 -6.64 -2.64
CA THR A 30 -15.95 -5.95 -3.04
C THR A 30 -16.37 -4.59 -3.58
N VAL A 31 -15.89 -3.52 -2.96
CA VAL A 31 -16.23 -2.15 -3.37
C VAL A 31 -14.98 -1.48 -3.94
N PRO A 32 -14.93 -1.23 -5.26
CA PRO A 32 -13.88 -0.42 -5.83
C PRO A 32 -14.02 1.03 -5.32
N VAL A 33 -12.90 1.66 -5.00
CA VAL A 33 -12.90 3.06 -4.58
C VAL A 33 -12.69 3.93 -5.80
N ALA A 34 -13.64 4.84 -6.06
CA ALA A 34 -13.53 5.76 -7.18
C ALA A 34 -12.33 6.69 -6.97
N PRO A 35 -11.48 6.96 -8.00
CA PRO A 35 -10.40 7.92 -7.89
C PRO A 35 -10.86 9.31 -7.42
N ALA A 36 -12.07 9.72 -7.81
CA ALA A 36 -12.67 10.99 -7.43
C ALA A 36 -13.20 11.04 -5.99
N ALA A 37 -13.28 9.90 -5.29
CA ALA A 37 -13.69 9.84 -3.90
C ALA A 37 -12.53 10.07 -2.91
N PHE A 38 -11.29 10.18 -3.41
CA PHE A 38 -10.13 10.44 -2.57
C PHE A 38 -9.95 11.94 -2.32
N ASP A 39 -9.90 12.29 -1.04
CA ASP A 39 -9.27 13.52 -0.58
C ASP A 39 -7.76 13.30 -0.56
N VAL A 40 -7.00 14.18 -1.24
CA VAL A 40 -5.55 14.02 -1.42
C VAL A 40 -4.79 15.17 -0.77
N ASP A 41 -4.06 14.85 0.29
CA ASP A 41 -3.13 15.73 0.97
C ASP A 41 -1.72 15.56 0.39
N LYS A 42 -1.24 16.61 -0.30
CA LYS A 42 0.13 16.65 -0.82
C LYS A 42 1.11 17.06 0.27
N LEU A 43 2.10 16.21 0.54
CA LEU A 43 3.13 16.46 1.55
C LEU A 43 4.42 17.04 0.96
N LEU A 44 4.58 16.95 -0.37
CA LEU A 44 5.67 17.57 -1.10
C LEU A 44 5.13 18.53 -2.18
N PRO A 45 5.83 19.63 -2.48
CA PRO A 45 5.34 20.67 -3.40
C PRO A 45 5.19 20.17 -4.84
N ASP A 46 6.06 19.26 -5.27
CA ASP A 46 6.13 18.77 -6.66
C ASP A 46 5.24 17.55 -6.94
N VAL A 47 4.32 17.23 -6.02
CA VAL A 47 3.38 16.11 -6.21
C VAL A 47 2.25 16.52 -7.15
N LYS A 48 2.15 15.81 -8.27
CA LYS A 48 1.06 15.96 -9.24
C LYS A 48 0.09 14.81 -9.06
N VAL A 49 -1.19 15.14 -9.06
CA VAL A 49 -2.29 14.19 -8.90
C VAL A 49 -3.04 14.18 -10.22
N SER A 50 -3.28 13.00 -10.76
CA SER A 50 -4.09 12.79 -11.95
C SER A 50 -4.94 11.54 -11.77
N TRP A 51 -6.10 11.50 -12.41
CA TRP A 51 -6.95 10.31 -12.40
C TRP A 51 -7.39 10.00 -13.82
N SER A 52 -7.53 8.72 -14.11
CA SER A 52 -8.25 8.23 -15.28
C SER A 52 -9.61 7.73 -14.83
N GLY A 53 -10.66 8.07 -15.59
CA GLY A 53 -11.97 7.44 -15.44
C GLY A 53 -12.20 6.49 -16.60
N THR A 54 -12.86 5.37 -16.33
CA THR A 54 -13.44 4.52 -17.38
C THR A 54 -14.85 5.03 -17.65
N GLY A 55 -15.15 5.38 -18.91
CA GLY A 55 -16.44 5.98 -19.30
C GLY A 55 -17.64 5.20 -18.76
N GLY A 56 -18.75 5.92 -18.44
CA GLY A 56 -19.88 5.49 -17.60
C GLY A 56 -20.55 4.16 -17.94
N GLY A 57 -19.88 3.06 -17.63
CA GLY A 57 -20.41 1.71 -17.73
C GLY A 57 -21.35 1.41 -16.56
N HIS A 58 -22.62 1.18 -16.86
CA HIS A 58 -23.53 0.52 -15.94
C HIS A 58 -23.27 -0.99 -15.99
N VAL A 59 -23.05 -1.59 -14.82
CA VAL A 59 -22.97 -3.04 -14.68
C VAL A 59 -24.27 -3.56 -14.07
N GLY A 60 -24.79 -4.65 -14.65
CA GLY A 60 -26.03 -5.30 -14.25
C GLY A 60 -25.94 -6.02 -12.89
N PRO A 61 -27.03 -6.67 -12.46
CA PRO A 61 -27.24 -7.11 -11.07
C PRO A 61 -26.34 -8.26 -10.57
N GLU A 62 -25.42 -8.79 -11.36
CA GLU A 62 -24.54 -9.90 -10.96
C GLU A 62 -23.06 -9.52 -11.08
N GLY A 63 -22.44 -9.23 -9.93
CA GLY A 63 -21.04 -9.55 -9.60
C GLY A 63 -19.90 -8.95 -10.43
N ALA A 64 -20.17 -8.16 -11.47
CA ALA A 64 -19.11 -7.54 -12.27
C ALA A 64 -18.67 -6.21 -11.65
N THR A 65 -17.35 -6.02 -11.53
CA THR A 65 -16.75 -4.79 -11.02
C THR A 65 -16.80 -3.73 -12.11
N VAL A 66 -17.42 -2.57 -11.83
CA VAL A 66 -17.28 -1.41 -12.70
C VAL A 66 -15.84 -0.93 -12.58
N PRO A 67 -15.02 -0.92 -13.65
CA PRO A 67 -13.74 -0.24 -13.57
C PRO A 67 -14.03 1.25 -13.30
N LEU A 68 -13.62 1.76 -12.13
CA LEU A 68 -13.78 3.17 -11.78
C LEU A 68 -12.57 4.02 -12.21
N GLY A 69 -11.60 3.37 -12.85
CA GLY A 69 -10.33 3.96 -13.26
C GLY A 69 -9.28 3.87 -12.15
N SER A 70 -8.24 4.69 -12.25
CA SER A 70 -7.10 4.64 -11.34
C SER A 70 -6.63 6.04 -10.96
N LEU A 71 -6.16 6.18 -9.73
CA LEU A 71 -5.54 7.38 -9.24
C LEU A 71 -4.03 7.30 -9.42
N ARG A 72 -3.43 8.31 -10.02
CA ARG A 72 -1.99 8.42 -10.25
C ARG A 72 -1.41 9.64 -9.53
N LEU A 73 -0.30 9.40 -8.84
CA LEU A 73 0.50 10.40 -8.14
C LEU A 73 1.88 10.40 -8.75
N ASP A 74 2.28 11.50 -9.37
CA ASP A 74 3.65 11.71 -9.83
C ASP A 74 4.41 12.54 -8.79
N VAL A 75 5.62 12.13 -8.46
CA VAL A 75 6.50 12.77 -7.47
C VAL A 75 7.87 13.00 -8.07
N SER A 76 8.48 14.14 -7.72
CA SER A 76 9.87 14.43 -8.00
C SER A 76 10.44 15.21 -6.82
N THR A 77 11.53 14.75 -6.22
CA THR A 77 12.12 15.43 -5.07
C THR A 77 13.62 15.16 -4.95
N GLY A 78 14.34 16.12 -4.37
CA GLY A 78 15.73 15.94 -3.97
C GLY A 78 15.81 15.11 -2.68
N ILE A 79 16.86 14.31 -2.55
CA ILE A 79 17.18 13.59 -1.32
C ILE A 79 18.56 14.01 -0.82
N PRO A 80 18.84 13.92 0.49
CA PRO A 80 20.15 14.27 1.04
C PRO A 80 21.29 13.53 0.30
N ALA A 81 22.17 14.30 -0.33
CA ALA A 81 23.35 13.78 -0.99
C ALA A 81 24.45 13.45 0.04
N ALA A 82 25.35 12.53 -0.28
CA ALA A 82 26.48 12.22 0.58
C ALA A 82 27.37 13.45 0.83
N GLU A 83 27.94 13.55 2.03
CA GLU A 83 28.88 14.61 2.37
C GLU A 83 30.08 14.59 1.39
N GLY A 84 30.43 15.75 0.84
CA GLY A 84 31.48 15.86 -0.18
C GLY A 84 31.10 15.34 -1.57
N ALA A 85 29.85 14.93 -1.80
CA ALA A 85 29.38 14.63 -3.15
C ALA A 85 29.46 15.89 -4.02
N PRO A 86 30.04 15.80 -5.24
CA PRO A 86 30.05 16.94 -6.15
C PRO A 86 28.61 17.34 -6.48
N ALA A 87 28.39 18.61 -6.86
CA ALA A 87 27.05 19.08 -7.26
C ALA A 87 26.45 18.25 -8.41
N SER A 88 27.30 17.66 -9.27
CA SER A 88 26.90 16.73 -10.33
C SER A 88 26.39 15.37 -9.82
N ALA A 89 26.56 15.06 -8.53
CA ALA A 89 26.09 13.85 -7.87
C ALA A 89 24.93 14.14 -6.89
N ALA A 90 24.30 15.31 -6.99
CA ALA A 90 23.09 15.63 -6.23
C ALA A 90 22.06 14.52 -6.40
N ALA A 91 21.57 14.01 -5.27
CA ALA A 91 20.70 12.86 -5.25
C ALA A 91 19.24 13.30 -5.42
N SER A 92 18.52 12.63 -6.30
CA SER A 92 17.13 12.91 -6.60
C SER A 92 16.38 11.63 -6.91
N VAL A 93 15.08 11.67 -6.65
CA VAL A 93 14.15 10.60 -7.00
C VAL A 93 12.94 11.20 -7.68
N SER A 94 12.50 10.55 -8.75
CA SER A 94 11.28 10.90 -9.46
C SER A 94 10.52 9.63 -9.81
N GLY A 95 9.21 9.66 -9.82
CA GLY A 95 8.43 8.49 -10.14
C GLY A 95 6.94 8.74 -10.10
N PHE A 96 6.18 7.67 -10.21
CA PHE A 96 4.74 7.67 -10.07
C PHE A 96 4.25 6.42 -9.36
N VAL A 97 3.15 6.58 -8.64
CA VAL A 97 2.32 5.51 -8.09
C VAL A 97 0.95 5.63 -8.71
N GLN A 98 0.43 4.54 -9.27
CA GLN A 98 -0.92 4.46 -9.81
C GLN A 98 -1.65 3.28 -9.19
N VAL A 99 -2.82 3.55 -8.62
CA VAL A 99 -3.58 2.60 -7.80
C VAL A 99 -5.05 2.57 -8.16
N ALA A 100 -5.63 1.37 -8.10
CA ALA A 100 -7.07 1.15 -8.17
C ALA A 100 -7.52 0.28 -6.97
N PRO A 101 -7.54 0.85 -5.75
CA PRO A 101 -7.80 0.09 -4.55
C PRO A 101 -9.27 -0.33 -4.46
N GLN A 102 -9.47 -1.48 -3.83
CA GLN A 102 -10.76 -2.10 -3.55
C GLN A 102 -10.79 -2.51 -2.08
N VAL A 103 -11.96 -2.34 -1.46
CA VAL A 103 -12.21 -2.87 -0.12
C VAL A 103 -12.98 -4.17 -0.27
N ASP A 104 -12.44 -5.23 0.30
CA ASP A 104 -13.02 -6.57 0.29
C ASP A 104 -13.59 -6.90 1.68
N PHE A 105 -14.85 -7.32 1.73
CA PHE A 105 -15.57 -7.68 2.95
C PHE A 105 -16.31 -9.01 2.80
N ALA A 106 -16.31 -9.81 3.87
CA ALA A 106 -17.26 -10.91 4.02
C ALA A 106 -17.68 -11.09 5.48
N TYR A 107 -18.91 -11.53 5.68
CA TYR A 107 -19.51 -11.88 6.96
C TYR A 107 -20.28 -13.19 6.80
N GLY A 108 -20.05 -14.12 7.71
CA GLY A 108 -20.85 -15.32 7.88
C GLY A 108 -21.40 -15.38 9.28
N GLY A 109 -22.71 -15.20 9.42
CA GLY A 109 -23.41 -15.20 10.69
C GLY A 109 -23.38 -16.55 11.39
N ALA A 110 -23.55 -16.51 12.72
CA ALA A 110 -23.76 -17.70 13.56
C ALA A 110 -24.97 -17.53 14.49
N GLY A 111 -25.89 -16.62 14.14
CA GLY A 111 -27.07 -16.28 14.93
C GLY A 111 -27.02 -14.87 15.53
N THR A 112 -28.18 -14.36 15.96
CA THR A 112 -28.30 -13.04 16.58
C THR A 112 -27.62 -12.99 17.95
N GLY A 113 -26.79 -11.98 18.20
CA GLY A 113 -26.10 -11.82 19.49
C GLY A 113 -24.92 -12.76 19.69
N THR A 114 -24.49 -13.48 18.65
CA THR A 114 -23.32 -14.35 18.67
C THR A 114 -22.20 -13.76 17.80
N ALA A 115 -20.95 -14.08 18.13
CA ALA A 115 -19.84 -13.73 17.26
C ALA A 115 -20.00 -14.42 15.90
N PRO A 116 -19.59 -13.77 14.78
CA PRO A 116 -19.71 -14.36 13.46
C PRO A 116 -19.03 -15.74 13.38
N GLY A 117 -19.61 -16.64 12.59
CA GLY A 117 -19.00 -17.92 12.25
C GLY A 117 -17.77 -17.75 11.35
N SER A 118 -17.78 -16.71 10.51
CA SER A 118 -16.64 -16.30 9.69
C SER A 118 -16.69 -14.80 9.38
N ALA A 119 -15.54 -14.20 9.11
CA ALA A 119 -15.46 -12.83 8.63
C ALA A 119 -14.22 -12.64 7.75
N TYR A 120 -14.24 -11.65 6.87
CA TYR A 120 -13.08 -11.23 6.11
C TYR A 120 -13.08 -9.71 5.94
N LEU A 121 -11.91 -9.11 6.08
CA LEU A 121 -11.67 -7.70 5.78
C LEU A 121 -10.30 -7.58 5.11
N GLY A 122 -10.23 -6.84 4.02
CA GLY A 122 -8.96 -6.55 3.36
C GLY A 122 -9.03 -5.45 2.32
N VAL A 123 -7.86 -5.10 1.82
CA VAL A 123 -7.63 -4.23 0.67
C VAL A 123 -7.00 -5.05 -0.44
N SER A 124 -7.47 -4.83 -1.65
CA SER A 124 -6.84 -5.36 -2.86
C SER A 124 -6.82 -4.29 -3.94
N GLY A 125 -6.15 -4.56 -5.06
CA GLY A 125 -6.21 -3.67 -6.20
C GLY A 125 -5.06 -3.84 -7.17
N ASP A 126 -5.24 -3.23 -8.33
CA ASP A 126 -4.19 -3.10 -9.32
C ASP A 126 -3.23 -1.97 -8.93
N TRP A 127 -1.96 -2.20 -9.21
CA TRP A 127 -0.86 -1.30 -8.94
C TRP A 127 0.03 -1.16 -10.17
N ASP A 128 0.38 0.08 -10.51
CA ASP A 128 1.39 0.41 -11.51
C ASP A 128 2.28 1.50 -10.94
N SER A 129 3.59 1.35 -11.08
CA SER A 129 4.55 2.31 -10.55
C SER A 129 5.78 2.37 -11.42
N GLY A 130 6.38 3.53 -11.48
CA GLY A 130 7.69 3.72 -12.11
C GLY A 130 8.50 4.68 -11.29
N TRP A 131 9.78 4.41 -11.09
CA TRP A 131 10.65 5.35 -10.41
C TRP A 131 12.07 5.31 -10.96
N ALA A 132 12.67 6.50 -10.94
CA ALA A 132 14.03 6.75 -11.31
C ALA A 132 14.78 7.40 -10.16
N VAL A 133 15.98 6.91 -9.89
CA VAL A 133 16.86 7.41 -8.83
C VAL A 133 18.18 7.79 -9.47
N LYS A 134 18.62 9.02 -9.22
CA LYS A 134 19.84 9.59 -9.78
C LYS A 134 20.70 10.21 -8.69
N GLY A 135 22.01 9.97 -8.75
CA GLY A 135 23.00 10.60 -7.88
C GLY A 135 23.53 9.69 -6.76
N ARG A 136 24.27 10.27 -5.82
CA ARG A 136 24.89 9.58 -4.69
C ARG A 136 24.17 9.92 -3.40
N VAL A 137 23.36 8.98 -2.93
CA VAL A 137 22.58 9.12 -1.68
C VAL A 137 23.52 9.15 -0.49
N ALA A 138 23.22 9.96 0.53
CA ALA A 138 23.96 9.94 1.79
C ALA A 138 23.97 8.56 2.45
N ALA A 139 25.01 8.29 3.23
CA ALA A 139 25.03 7.11 4.09
C ALA A 139 23.95 7.25 5.16
N THR A 140 23.10 6.23 5.31
CA THR A 140 22.00 6.25 6.27
C THR A 140 21.99 4.97 7.09
N ALA A 141 22.21 5.07 8.40
CA ALA A 141 22.08 3.93 9.31
C ALA A 141 20.62 3.42 9.41
N THR A 142 19.65 4.32 9.21
CA THR A 142 18.22 4.02 9.16
C THR A 142 17.67 4.50 7.81
N PRO A 143 16.87 3.69 7.09
CA PRO A 143 16.28 4.13 5.84
C PRO A 143 15.52 5.45 5.99
N LEU A 144 15.80 6.41 5.11
CA LEU A 144 15.12 7.69 5.05
C LEU A 144 13.78 7.50 4.34
N ARG A 145 12.67 7.52 5.10
CA ARG A 145 11.30 7.49 4.57
C ARG A 145 10.78 8.92 4.39
N ILE A 146 10.32 9.24 3.19
CA ILE A 146 9.81 10.55 2.76
C ILE A 146 8.38 10.35 2.26
N PRO A 147 7.37 10.53 3.13
CA PRO A 147 5.97 10.56 2.72
C PRO A 147 5.73 11.73 1.76
N PHE A 148 5.03 11.49 0.65
CA PHE A 148 4.76 12.53 -0.34
C PHE A 148 3.27 12.81 -0.55
N ALA A 149 2.40 11.86 -0.23
CA ALA A 149 0.96 12.07 -0.26
C ALA A 149 0.26 11.22 0.80
N LYS A 150 -0.84 11.78 1.34
CA LYS A 150 -1.85 11.04 2.08
C LYS A 150 -3.17 11.12 1.34
N LEU A 151 -3.88 10.02 1.29
CA LEU A 151 -5.15 9.91 0.61
C LEU A 151 -6.17 9.32 1.56
N HIS A 152 -7.37 9.87 1.55
CA HIS A 152 -8.44 9.44 2.40
C HIS A 152 -9.70 9.23 1.57
N ALA A 153 -10.41 8.12 1.81
CA ALA A 153 -11.72 7.88 1.23
C ALA A 153 -12.59 7.10 2.22
N ASP A 154 -13.90 7.36 2.18
CA ASP A 154 -14.90 6.68 3.00
C ASP A 154 -15.88 5.85 2.13
N PRO A 155 -15.42 4.78 1.45
CA PRO A 155 -16.32 3.93 0.69
C PRO A 155 -17.39 3.30 1.59
N VAL A 156 -18.62 3.25 1.07
CA VAL A 156 -19.77 2.63 1.74
C VAL A 156 -20.09 1.29 1.09
N LEU A 157 -20.02 0.20 1.84
CA LEU A 157 -20.51 -1.12 1.43
C LEU A 157 -21.96 -1.29 1.88
N GLN A 158 -22.80 -1.81 1.00
CA GLN A 158 -24.13 -2.26 1.39
C GLN A 158 -24.07 -3.73 1.77
N VAL A 159 -24.44 -4.03 3.02
CA VAL A 159 -24.46 -5.38 3.57
C VAL A 159 -25.92 -5.70 3.92
N GLY A 160 -26.64 -6.29 2.97
CA GLY A 160 -28.10 -6.37 3.05
C GLY A 160 -28.73 -4.97 3.02
N ALA A 161 -29.51 -4.63 4.04
CA ALA A 161 -30.10 -3.30 4.22
C ALA A 161 -29.21 -2.31 4.99
N VAL A 162 -28.01 -2.74 5.41
CA VAL A 162 -27.14 -1.99 6.33
C VAL A 162 -25.97 -1.35 5.57
N PRO A 163 -25.84 -0.02 5.61
CA PRO A 163 -24.65 0.65 5.10
C PRO A 163 -23.49 0.51 6.09
N VAL A 164 -22.36 0.02 5.59
CA VAL A 164 -21.08 -0.09 6.30
C VAL A 164 -20.11 0.93 5.72
N VAL A 165 -19.77 1.94 6.52
CA VAL A 165 -18.74 2.92 6.15
C VAL A 165 -17.37 2.34 6.48
N VAL A 166 -16.46 2.41 5.53
CA VAL A 166 -15.08 1.99 5.69
C VAL A 166 -14.18 3.19 5.53
N ASN A 167 -13.28 3.41 6.48
CA ASN A 167 -12.26 4.42 6.32
C ASN A 167 -11.07 3.78 5.59
N LEU A 168 -10.70 4.30 4.42
CA LEU A 168 -9.52 3.90 3.68
C LEU A 168 -8.52 5.06 3.67
N ASP A 169 -7.40 4.88 4.35
CA ASP A 169 -6.26 5.77 4.30
C ASP A 169 -5.14 5.15 3.47
N LEU A 170 -4.50 5.92 2.60
CA LEU A 170 -3.29 5.53 1.86
C LEU A 170 -2.18 6.55 2.11
N THR A 171 -1.03 6.11 2.61
CA THR A 171 0.18 6.94 2.69
C THR A 171 1.17 6.48 1.65
N CYS A 172 1.41 7.29 0.63
CA CYS A 172 2.40 7.03 -0.41
C CYS A 172 3.75 7.65 -0.01
N TYR A 173 4.82 6.86 -0.12
CA TYR A 173 6.14 7.26 0.35
C TYR A 173 7.27 6.79 -0.56
N LEU A 174 8.36 7.55 -0.51
CA LEU A 174 9.66 7.17 -1.01
C LEU A 174 10.50 6.72 0.18
N GLN A 175 11.28 5.66 0.04
CA GLN A 175 12.28 5.30 1.04
C GLN A 175 13.61 5.02 0.38
N VAL A 176 14.69 5.50 1.00
CA VAL A 176 16.03 5.30 0.49
C VAL A 176 16.98 4.91 1.62
N SER A 177 17.86 3.96 1.33
CA SER A 177 18.97 3.59 2.22
C SER A 177 20.21 3.29 1.39
N GLY A 178 21.37 3.75 1.84
CA GLY A 178 22.63 3.44 1.18
C GLY A 178 23.83 3.66 2.09
N ASP A 179 25.01 3.26 1.61
CA ASP A 179 26.27 3.38 2.35
C ASP A 179 27.06 4.66 2.00
N GLY A 180 26.49 5.53 1.15
CA GLY A 180 27.11 6.80 0.76
C GLY A 180 28.13 6.70 -0.37
N LYS A 181 28.45 5.51 -0.87
CA LYS A 181 29.58 5.31 -1.78
C LYS A 181 29.16 5.18 -3.24
N ILE A 182 27.97 4.66 -3.48
CA ILE A 182 27.48 4.43 -4.84
C ILE A 182 26.80 5.67 -5.41
N THR A 183 27.13 6.02 -6.65
CA THR A 183 26.25 6.84 -7.50
C THR A 183 25.42 5.91 -8.37
N VAL A 184 24.10 6.09 -8.35
CA VAL A 184 23.16 5.34 -9.19
C VAL A 184 22.49 6.24 -10.21
N ASP A 185 22.23 5.69 -11.39
CA ASP A 185 21.20 6.16 -12.32
C ASP A 185 20.37 4.94 -12.69
N VAL A 186 19.23 4.75 -12.04
CA VAL A 186 18.38 3.57 -12.19
C VAL A 186 16.97 4.01 -12.54
N GLU A 187 16.32 3.32 -13.48
CA GLU A 187 14.91 3.52 -13.83
C GLU A 187 14.21 2.16 -13.95
N GLN A 188 13.09 1.98 -13.23
CA GLN A 188 12.27 0.76 -13.28
C GLN A 188 10.79 1.11 -13.33
N ASN A 189 10.04 0.29 -14.07
CA ASN A 189 8.58 0.19 -13.96
C ASN A 189 8.17 -1.17 -13.42
N LEU A 190 7.17 -1.18 -12.55
CA LEU A 190 6.58 -2.34 -11.92
C LEU A 190 5.06 -2.26 -12.03
N LYS A 191 4.43 -3.34 -12.49
CA LYS A 191 2.99 -3.49 -12.53
C LYS A 191 2.55 -4.83 -11.94
N GLY A 192 1.41 -4.84 -11.28
CA GLY A 192 0.80 -6.06 -10.78
C GLY A 192 -0.44 -5.82 -9.94
N ASP A 193 -0.75 -6.82 -9.13
CA ASP A 193 -1.85 -6.80 -8.17
C ASP A 193 -1.34 -7.04 -6.74
N PHE A 194 -2.16 -6.65 -5.78
CA PHE A 194 -1.96 -7.05 -4.40
C PHE A 194 -3.28 -7.38 -3.73
N LYS A 195 -3.18 -8.16 -2.66
CA LYS A 195 -4.25 -8.41 -1.70
C LYS A 195 -3.65 -8.54 -0.32
N ALA A 196 -4.20 -7.81 0.64
CA ALA A 196 -3.81 -7.85 2.03
C ALA A 196 -5.06 -7.77 2.91
N GLY A 197 -5.17 -8.66 3.89
CA GLY A 197 -6.38 -8.79 4.69
C GLY A 197 -6.24 -9.82 5.80
N GLY A 198 -7.33 -10.02 6.52
CA GLY A 198 -7.48 -11.09 7.49
C GLY A 198 -8.76 -11.87 7.22
N THR A 199 -8.75 -13.17 7.49
CA THR A 199 -9.94 -14.00 7.56
C THR A 199 -10.11 -14.55 8.97
N PHE A 200 -11.31 -14.43 9.52
CA PHE A 200 -11.71 -14.99 10.79
C PHE A 200 -12.47 -16.30 10.59
N GLY A 201 -12.17 -17.29 11.43
CA GLY A 201 -12.98 -18.49 11.62
C GLY A 201 -12.99 -18.91 13.10
N THR A 202 -14.07 -19.53 13.56
CA THR A 202 -14.26 -19.87 14.98
C THR A 202 -13.17 -20.76 15.57
N ALA A 203 -12.58 -21.67 14.78
CA ALA A 203 -11.53 -22.57 15.24
C ALA A 203 -10.11 -21.97 15.18
N GLN A 204 -9.84 -21.09 14.21
CA GLN A 204 -8.50 -20.57 13.94
C GLN A 204 -8.30 -19.11 14.38
N GLY A 205 -9.39 -18.40 14.70
CA GLY A 205 -9.37 -16.96 14.89
C GLY A 205 -9.03 -16.22 13.60
N TRP A 206 -8.41 -15.04 13.74
CA TRP A 206 -7.92 -14.26 12.60
C TRP A 206 -6.63 -14.85 12.03
N THR A 207 -6.65 -15.13 10.74
CA THR A 207 -5.51 -15.61 9.96
C THR A 207 -5.23 -14.67 8.80
N PRO A 208 -3.95 -14.49 8.44
CA PRO A 208 -3.57 -13.54 7.41
C PRO A 208 -3.89 -13.96 5.99
N VAL A 209 -4.15 -12.97 5.15
CA VAL A 209 -4.21 -13.11 3.69
C VAL A 209 -3.28 -12.06 3.09
N SER A 210 -2.20 -12.49 2.46
CA SER A 210 -1.26 -11.62 1.75
C SER A 210 -0.82 -12.27 0.45
N SER A 211 -1.07 -11.63 -0.68
CA SER A 211 -0.59 -12.09 -1.98
C SER A 211 -0.28 -10.90 -2.88
N SER A 212 0.73 -11.06 -3.75
CA SER A 212 1.02 -10.09 -4.81
C SER A 212 1.59 -10.80 -6.03
N ALA A 213 1.06 -10.53 -7.21
CA ALA A 213 1.66 -10.90 -8.47
C ALA A 213 2.20 -9.65 -9.17
N MET A 214 3.52 -9.47 -9.17
CA MET A 214 4.20 -8.30 -9.74
C MET A 214 5.13 -8.69 -10.90
N THR A 215 5.21 -7.82 -11.90
CA THR A 215 6.11 -7.93 -13.05
C THR A 215 6.88 -6.62 -13.23
N SER A 216 8.16 -6.71 -13.54
CA SER A 216 9.02 -5.55 -13.80
C SER A 216 9.49 -5.48 -15.24
N THR A 217 9.63 -4.27 -15.79
CA THR A 217 10.28 -4.05 -17.09
C THR A 217 11.81 -4.17 -16.99
N PRO A 218 12.53 -4.29 -18.13
CA PRO A 218 13.98 -4.17 -18.16
C PRO A 218 14.45 -2.86 -17.53
N VAL A 219 15.55 -2.92 -16.79
CA VAL A 219 16.10 -1.76 -16.08
C VAL A 219 17.20 -1.11 -16.90
N ARG A 220 17.27 0.23 -16.88
CA ARG A 220 18.48 1.00 -17.20
C ARG A 220 19.21 1.30 -15.92
N THR A 221 20.51 0.99 -15.87
CA THR A 221 21.30 1.21 -14.65
C THR A 221 22.71 1.63 -14.98
N SER A 222 23.24 2.63 -14.27
CA SER A 222 24.67 2.78 -14.06
C SER A 222 24.98 2.85 -12.57
N VAL A 223 26.04 2.15 -12.15
CA VAL A 223 26.53 2.10 -10.77
C VAL A 223 28.00 2.47 -10.81
N THR A 224 28.43 3.45 -10.01
CA THR A 224 29.85 3.82 -9.88
C THR A 224 30.32 3.60 -8.45
N ALA A 225 31.45 2.90 -8.30
CA ALA A 225 32.09 2.48 -7.05
C ALA A 225 31.38 1.35 -6.27
N ALA A 226 32.10 0.81 -5.28
CA ALA A 226 31.65 -0.28 -4.43
C ALA A 226 30.70 0.23 -3.33
N GLY A 227 29.65 -0.54 -3.03
CA GLY A 227 28.72 -0.26 -1.95
C GLY A 227 27.34 -0.88 -2.17
N SER A 228 26.32 -0.29 -1.54
CA SER A 228 24.93 -0.68 -1.75
C SER A 228 23.96 0.48 -1.65
N VAL A 229 22.86 0.38 -2.39
CA VAL A 229 21.72 1.27 -2.27
C VAL A 229 20.42 0.49 -2.42
N ARG A 230 19.39 0.90 -1.69
CA ARG A 230 18.03 0.41 -1.82
C ARG A 230 17.08 1.60 -1.86
N THR A 231 16.16 1.57 -2.82
CA THR A 231 15.14 2.59 -3.02
C THR A 231 13.80 1.91 -3.12
N THR A 232 12.79 2.48 -2.48
CA THR A 232 11.45 1.91 -2.37
C THR A 232 10.45 2.99 -2.71
N LEU A 233 9.42 2.63 -3.48
CA LEU A 233 8.25 3.46 -3.73
C LEU A 233 7.04 2.67 -3.26
N GLY A 234 6.60 2.95 -2.03
CA GLY A 234 5.58 2.15 -1.36
C GLY A 234 4.30 2.93 -1.08
N ALA A 235 3.25 2.19 -0.75
CA ALA A 235 2.06 2.74 -0.13
C ALA A 235 1.56 1.85 1.00
N GLU A 236 1.19 2.53 2.09
CA GLU A 236 0.62 1.94 3.28
C GLU A 236 -0.87 2.24 3.31
N ALA A 237 -1.69 1.21 3.14
CA ALA A 237 -3.14 1.27 3.22
C ALA A 237 -3.62 0.92 4.63
N SER A 238 -4.55 1.67 5.19
CA SER A 238 -5.25 1.33 6.42
C SER A 238 -6.75 1.32 6.15
N VAL A 239 -7.39 0.20 6.47
CA VAL A 239 -8.84 0.03 6.38
C VAL A 239 -9.40 -0.16 7.78
N GLY A 240 -10.37 0.67 8.16
CA GLY A 240 -11.09 0.55 9.43
C GLY A 240 -12.58 0.34 9.22
N LEU A 241 -13.17 -0.56 10.01
CA LEU A 241 -14.61 -0.71 10.17
C LEU A 241 -15.03 -0.13 11.52
N TYR A 242 -15.90 0.89 11.48
CA TYR A 242 -16.56 1.47 12.66
C TYR A 242 -15.62 1.81 13.82
N GLY A 243 -14.37 2.20 13.54
CA GLY A 243 -13.38 2.61 14.54
C GLY A 243 -12.96 1.52 15.55
N SER A 244 -13.17 0.25 15.24
CA SER A 244 -12.93 -0.87 16.17
C SER A 244 -12.11 -2.02 15.60
N VAL A 245 -12.24 -2.36 14.32
CA VAL A 245 -11.39 -3.36 13.69
C VAL A 245 -10.84 -2.78 12.41
N GLY A 246 -9.55 -2.92 12.19
CA GLY A 246 -8.93 -2.46 10.96
C GLY A 246 -7.78 -3.33 10.50
N VAL A 247 -7.47 -3.26 9.22
CA VAL A 247 -6.31 -3.90 8.61
C VAL A 247 -5.42 -2.80 8.08
N THR A 248 -4.15 -2.80 8.49
CA THR A 248 -3.10 -2.04 7.83
C THR A 248 -2.34 -2.98 6.91
N ALA A 249 -2.03 -2.54 5.69
CA ALA A 249 -1.25 -3.25 4.69
C ALA A 249 -0.22 -2.31 4.08
N ASP A 250 1.05 -2.71 4.03
CA ASP A 250 2.12 -1.93 3.41
C ASP A 250 2.65 -2.70 2.20
N LEU A 251 2.47 -2.12 1.01
CA LEU A 251 3.00 -2.62 -0.26
C LEU A 251 4.20 -1.75 -0.66
N ALA A 252 5.38 -2.36 -0.68
CA ALA A 252 6.65 -1.68 -0.83
C ALA A 252 7.53 -2.31 -1.93
N PRO A 253 7.23 -2.05 -3.22
CA PRO A 253 8.16 -2.24 -4.33
C PRO A 253 9.50 -1.57 -4.09
N TYR A 254 10.59 -2.27 -4.40
CA TYR A 254 11.93 -1.73 -4.24
C TYR A 254 12.92 -2.17 -5.32
N LEU A 255 13.94 -1.34 -5.50
CA LEU A 255 15.15 -1.60 -6.26
C LEU A 255 16.33 -1.64 -5.29
N ARG A 256 17.19 -2.64 -5.43
CA ARG A 256 18.43 -2.77 -4.66
C ARG A 256 19.60 -3.00 -5.59
N GLY A 257 20.61 -2.14 -5.51
CA GLY A 257 21.86 -2.25 -6.26
C GLY A 257 23.02 -2.52 -5.32
N GLU A 258 23.89 -3.44 -5.69
CA GLU A 258 25.13 -3.76 -4.98
C GLU A 258 26.29 -3.81 -5.97
N ALA A 259 27.44 -3.26 -5.57
CA ALA A 259 28.65 -3.33 -6.36
C ALA A 259 29.89 -3.54 -5.50
N THR A 260 30.86 -4.25 -6.06
CA THR A 260 32.22 -4.38 -5.57
C THR A 260 33.17 -3.82 -6.63
N GLY A 261 34.19 -3.07 -6.22
CA GLY A 261 35.10 -2.37 -7.15
C GLY A 261 34.50 -1.14 -7.84
N THR A 262 35.18 -0.61 -8.86
CA THR A 262 34.68 0.51 -9.67
C THR A 262 34.10 -0.06 -10.94
N VAL A 263 32.77 0.02 -11.03
CA VAL A 263 32.02 -0.39 -12.21
C VAL A 263 31.52 0.88 -12.91
N THR A 264 31.44 0.90 -14.24
CA THR A 264 30.60 1.86 -14.99
C THR A 264 29.83 1.06 -16.03
N ALA A 265 28.94 0.18 -15.58
CA ALA A 265 28.20 -0.70 -16.47
C ALA A 265 26.85 -0.07 -16.82
N THR A 266 26.41 -0.23 -18.06
CA THR A 266 25.02 0.03 -18.44
C THR A 266 24.39 -1.26 -18.95
N SER A 267 23.22 -1.62 -18.43
CA SER A 267 22.45 -2.80 -18.86
C SER A 267 22.11 -2.82 -20.36
N THR A 268 22.23 -1.68 -21.05
CA THR A 268 21.94 -1.52 -22.48
C THR A 268 23.18 -1.54 -23.39
N ALA A 269 24.40 -1.64 -22.83
CA ALA A 269 25.64 -1.62 -23.62
C ALA A 269 26.67 -2.63 -23.07
N PRO A 270 26.77 -3.85 -23.63
CA PRO A 270 27.82 -4.79 -23.27
C PRO A 270 29.19 -4.27 -23.76
N GLY A 271 30.14 -4.04 -22.84
CA GLY A 271 31.51 -3.61 -23.17
C GLY A 271 32.12 -2.52 -22.29
N ALA A 272 31.51 -2.17 -21.15
CA ALA A 272 32.10 -1.22 -20.21
C ALA A 272 33.43 -1.69 -19.62
N GLU A 273 34.34 -0.75 -19.30
CA GLU A 273 35.48 -1.00 -18.43
C GLU A 273 34.97 -1.35 -17.02
N VAL A 274 34.93 -2.65 -16.72
CA VAL A 274 34.51 -3.17 -15.42
C VAL A 274 35.77 -3.56 -14.65
N GLN A 275 36.01 -2.94 -13.49
CA GLN A 275 36.96 -3.44 -12.49
C GLN A 275 36.16 -3.77 -11.23
N GLY A 276 35.41 -4.87 -11.26
CA GLY A 276 34.48 -5.19 -10.18
C GLY A 276 33.33 -6.09 -10.58
N THR A 277 32.43 -6.34 -9.64
CA THR A 277 31.16 -7.04 -9.89
C THR A 277 30.00 -6.18 -9.42
N TRP A 278 28.85 -6.29 -10.07
CA TRP A 278 27.63 -5.61 -9.65
C TRP A 278 26.42 -6.50 -9.88
N THR A 279 25.41 -6.30 -9.04
CA THR A 279 24.12 -6.97 -9.16
C THR A 279 23.02 -5.98 -8.84
N LEU A 280 21.95 -6.04 -9.64
CA LEU A 280 20.73 -5.30 -9.42
C LEU A 280 19.57 -6.27 -9.14
N TYR A 281 18.81 -5.94 -8.12
CA TYR A 281 17.64 -6.66 -7.67
C TYR A 281 16.41 -5.77 -7.73
N GLY A 282 15.29 -6.38 -8.10
CA GLY A 282 13.95 -5.84 -7.92
C GLY A 282 13.24 -6.71 -6.91
N GLY A 283 12.40 -6.12 -6.11
CA GLY A 283 11.58 -6.88 -5.21
C GLY A 283 10.34 -6.15 -4.75
N VAL A 284 9.53 -6.87 -3.99
CA VAL A 284 8.36 -6.36 -3.31
C VAL A 284 8.34 -6.91 -1.90
N ASP A 285 8.17 -6.00 -0.94
CA ASP A 285 7.77 -6.35 0.42
C ASP A 285 6.28 -6.05 0.55
N LEU A 286 5.51 -7.00 1.07
CA LEU A 286 4.12 -6.81 1.43
C LEU A 286 3.95 -7.25 2.88
N SER A 287 3.48 -6.37 3.75
CA SER A 287 3.19 -6.70 5.15
C SER A 287 1.76 -6.32 5.49
N GLY A 288 1.19 -7.02 6.47
CA GLY A 288 -0.13 -6.71 6.99
C GLY A 288 -0.16 -6.72 8.51
N THR A 289 -1.08 -5.97 9.11
CA THR A 289 -1.36 -5.98 10.55
C THR A 289 -2.86 -5.82 10.77
N LEU A 290 -3.46 -6.70 11.56
CA LEU A 290 -4.83 -6.52 12.05
C LEU A 290 -4.77 -5.71 13.33
N ARG A 291 -5.47 -4.60 13.37
CA ARG A 291 -5.70 -3.76 14.53
C ARG A 291 -7.09 -4.07 15.08
N LEU A 292 -7.13 -4.56 16.30
CA LEU A 292 -8.35 -4.70 17.09
C LEU A 292 -8.33 -3.60 18.16
N GLN A 293 -9.30 -2.72 18.12
CA GLN A 293 -9.44 -1.58 19.02
C GLN A 293 -10.83 -1.59 19.64
N LEU A 294 -10.91 -1.53 20.97
CA LEU A 294 -12.13 -1.21 21.68
C LEU A 294 -12.09 0.27 22.04
N SER A 295 -13.09 1.02 21.59
CA SER A 295 -13.24 2.44 21.89
C SER A 295 -14.49 2.67 22.72
N VAL A 296 -14.39 3.44 23.80
CA VAL A 296 -15.54 3.87 24.63
C VAL A 296 -15.64 5.39 24.52
N PHE A 297 -16.77 5.89 24.00
CA PHE A 297 -16.98 7.31 23.69
C PHE A 297 -15.85 7.90 22.81
N GLY A 298 -15.39 7.14 21.81
CA GLY A 298 -14.29 7.54 20.94
C GLY A 298 -12.89 7.46 21.56
N THR A 299 -12.76 7.09 22.84
CA THR A 299 -11.47 6.90 23.51
C THR A 299 -11.05 5.43 23.42
N PRO A 300 -9.92 5.09 22.79
CA PRO A 300 -9.42 3.71 22.78
C PRO A 300 -9.08 3.26 24.20
N VAL A 301 -9.69 2.17 24.65
CA VAL A 301 -9.46 1.56 25.97
C VAL A 301 -8.68 0.25 25.89
N LEU A 302 -8.68 -0.40 24.72
CA LEU A 302 -7.87 -1.59 24.45
C LEU A 302 -7.48 -1.59 22.97
N GLU A 303 -6.19 -1.76 22.68
CA GLU A 303 -5.68 -1.95 21.31
C GLU A 303 -4.81 -3.21 21.27
N ARG A 304 -5.02 -4.04 20.26
CA ARG A 304 -4.21 -5.22 19.98
C ARG A 304 -3.88 -5.28 18.51
N SER A 305 -2.58 -5.29 18.21
CA SER A 305 -2.07 -5.51 16.85
C SER A 305 -1.66 -6.97 16.69
N ILE A 306 -2.13 -7.60 15.61
CA ILE A 306 -1.78 -8.97 15.24
C ILE A 306 -1.08 -8.90 13.89
N PRO A 307 0.22 -9.21 13.79
CA PRO A 307 0.93 -9.25 12.52
C PRO A 307 0.26 -10.26 11.59
N LEU A 308 -0.07 -9.84 10.38
CA LEU A 308 -0.69 -10.66 9.36
C LEU A 308 0.34 -11.22 8.37
N GLY A 309 1.55 -11.46 8.85
CA GLY A 309 2.66 -11.97 8.06
C GLY A 309 3.29 -10.92 7.14
N THR A 310 4.37 -11.37 6.51
CA THR A 310 5.16 -10.60 5.56
C THR A 310 5.46 -11.49 4.36
N LEU A 311 5.20 -10.99 3.17
CA LEU A 311 5.67 -11.54 1.91
C LEU A 311 6.88 -10.73 1.47
N HIS A 312 8.01 -11.40 1.29
CA HIS A 312 9.20 -10.84 0.66
C HIS A 312 9.46 -11.62 -0.61
N ARG A 313 9.52 -10.92 -1.74
CA ARG A 313 9.90 -11.51 -3.02
C ARG A 313 10.94 -10.63 -3.70
N GLU A 314 12.11 -11.20 -3.97
CA GLU A 314 13.20 -10.54 -4.67
C GLU A 314 13.60 -11.36 -5.89
N TRP A 315 14.01 -10.68 -6.97
CA TRP A 315 14.53 -11.30 -8.16
C TRP A 315 15.68 -10.46 -8.74
N LYS A 316 16.66 -11.15 -9.33
CA LYS A 316 17.77 -10.50 -10.02
C LYS A 316 17.28 -9.89 -11.33
N LEU A 317 17.56 -8.61 -11.53
CA LEU A 317 17.21 -7.86 -12.74
C LEU A 317 18.36 -7.85 -13.73
N ALA A 318 19.59 -7.66 -13.24
CA ALA A 318 20.80 -7.65 -14.03
C ALA A 318 22.04 -7.88 -13.15
N ASP A 319 23.11 -8.35 -13.75
CA ASP A 319 24.44 -8.43 -13.15
C ASP A 319 25.53 -8.23 -14.20
N GLY A 320 26.74 -7.97 -13.73
CA GLY A 320 27.92 -7.93 -14.59
C GLY A 320 29.20 -7.95 -13.77
N GLY A 321 30.29 -8.37 -14.41
CA GLY A 321 31.59 -8.44 -13.78
C GLY A 321 32.71 -8.68 -14.79
N LEU A 322 33.93 -8.38 -14.37
CA LEU A 322 35.20 -8.77 -15.00
C LEU A 322 36.11 -9.38 -13.94
#